data_AF-A0A445CR33-F1
#
_entry.id   AF-A0A445CR33-F1
#
_cell.length_a   1.000
_cell.length_b   1.000
_cell.length_c   1.000
_cell.angle_alpha   90.00
_cell.angle_beta   90.00
_cell.angle_gamma   90.00
#
_symmetry.space_group_name_H-M   'P 1'
#
loop_
_entity.id
_entity.type
_entity.pdbx_description
1 polymer ?
#
loop_
_entity_poly.entity_id
_entity_poly.type
_entity_poly.pdbx_seq_one_letter_code
_entity_poly.pdbx_strand_id
1 'polypeptide(L)' 'MAFVANAVSLVTYFFGFMNFSLTKSATTLTNFMGTAFLLSLVGGFISDTYLSRFKTCVIFASMELLWPNIAEDAVRVQ' A
#
# COMPACT_ATOMS: atom_id res chain seq x y z
N MET A 1 -11.58 -14.40 -3.31
CA MET A 1 -12.62 -13.60 -2.61
C MET A 1 -12.04 -12.56 -1.66
N ALA A 2 -11.00 -12.85 -0.86
CA ALA A 2 -10.42 -11.88 0.10
C ALA A 2 -9.90 -10.57 -0.52
N PHE A 3 -9.22 -10.63 -1.68
CA PHE A 3 -8.69 -9.44 -2.35
C PHE A 3 -9.79 -8.42 -2.71
N VAL A 4 -10.86 -8.88 -3.36
CA VAL A 4 -11.99 -8.03 -3.77
C VAL A 4 -12.74 -7.48 -2.53
N ALA A 5 -12.90 -8.28 -1.48
CA ALA A 5 -13.51 -7.82 -0.23
C ALA A 5 -12.70 -6.69 0.44
N ASN A 6 -11.37 -6.79 0.45
CA ASN A 6 -10.50 -5.71 0.94
C ASN A 6 -10.57 -4.46 0.06
N ALA A 7 -10.64 -4.64 -1.26
CA ALA A 7 -10.81 -3.52 -2.21
C ALA A 7 -12.08 -2.72 -1.92
N VAL A 8 -13.21 -3.42 -1.76
CA VAL A 8 -14.51 -2.79 -1.49
C VAL A 8 -14.52 -2.13 -0.12
N SER A 9 -13.91 -2.76 0.90
CA SER A 9 -13.78 -2.19 2.25
C SER A 9 -12.94 -0.90 2.26
N LEU A 10 -11.92 -0.80 1.41
CA LEU A 10 -11.10 0.40 1.30
C LEU A 10 -11.85 1.53 0.58
N VAL A 11 -12.67 1.21 -0.44
CA VAL A 11 -13.52 2.21 -1.12
C VAL A 11 -14.59 2.77 -0.19
N THR A 12 -15.23 1.93 0.63
CA THR A 12 -16.20 2.40 1.63
C THR A 12 -15.53 3.23 2.71
N TYR A 13 -14.28 2.91 3.10
CA TYR A 13 -13.48 3.75 4.00
C TYR A 13 -13.19 5.14 3.41
N PHE A 14 -12.77 5.21 2.14
CA PHE A 14 -12.51 6.48 1.46
C PHE A 14 -13.76 7.35 1.31
N PHE A 15 -14.90 6.72 1.00
CA PHE A 15 -16.17 7.41 0.87
C PHE A 15 -16.73 7.88 2.22
N GLY A 16 -16.71 7.04 3.24
CA GLY A 16 -17.34 7.31 4.53
C GLY A 16 -16.48 8.13 5.51
N PHE A 17 -15.22 7.76 5.70
CA PHE A 17 -14.36 8.40 6.71
C PHE A 17 -13.54 9.56 6.15
N MET A 18 -13.00 9.43 4.93
CA MET A 18 -12.21 10.51 4.29
C MET A 18 -13.04 11.51 3.47
N ASN A 19 -14.36 11.35 3.40
CA ASN A 19 -15.29 12.25 2.69
C ASN A 19 -14.91 12.50 1.21
N PHE A 20 -14.40 11.49 0.51
CA PHE A 20 -14.14 11.58 -0.93
C PHE A 20 -15.41 11.28 -1.74
N SER A 21 -15.55 11.93 -2.90
CA SER A 21 -16.61 11.60 -3.85
C SER A 21 -16.40 10.19 -4.42
N LEU A 22 -17.49 9.52 -4.83
CA LEU A 22 -17.44 8.14 -5.32
C LEU A 22 -16.40 7.94 -6.44
N THR A 23 -16.36 8.88 -7.40
CA THR A 23 -15.39 8.87 -8.49
C THR A 23 -13.96 9.00 -7.98
N LYS A 24 -13.70 9.91 -7.02
CA LYS A 24 -12.37 10.14 -6.47
C LYS A 24 -11.89 8.92 -5.66
N SER A 25 -12.76 8.32 -4.85
CA SER A 25 -12.45 7.09 -4.10
C SER A 25 -12.07 5.93 -5.01
N ALA A 26 -12.81 5.73 -6.10
CA ALA A 26 -12.51 4.67 -7.07
C ALA A 26 -11.18 4.91 -7.81
N THR A 27 -10.88 6.15 -8.20
CA THR A 27 -9.59 6.50 -8.82
C THR A 27 -8.42 6.31 -7.85
N THR A 28 -8.56 6.77 -6.60
CA THR A 28 -7.53 6.58 -5.57
C THR A 28 -7.29 5.10 -5.28
N LEU A 29 -8.34 4.28 -5.15
CA LEU A 29 -8.19 2.83 -5.00
C LEU A 29 -7.44 2.23 -6.19
N THR A 30 -7.84 2.57 -7.41
CA THR A 30 -7.24 2.01 -8.63
C THR A 30 -5.77 2.35 -8.74
N ASN A 31 -5.40 3.61 -8.43
CA ASN A 31 -4.00 4.04 -8.41
C ASN A 31 -3.21 3.32 -7.31
N PHE A 32 -3.78 3.14 -6.12
CA PHE A 32 -3.15 2.37 -5.04
C PHE A 32 -2.91 0.91 -5.43
N MET A 33 -3.92 0.23 -5.98
CA MET A 33 -3.78 -1.15 -6.43
C MET A 33 -2.79 -1.29 -7.59
N GLY A 34 -2.85 -0.39 -8.58
CA GLY A 34 -1.93 -0.38 -9.71
C GLY A 34 -0.48 -0.20 -9.29
N THR A 35 -0.21 0.74 -8.38
CA THR A 35 1.15 0.97 -7.85
C THR A 35 1.64 -0.22 -7.00
N ALA A 36 0.77 -0.84 -6.19
CA ALA A 36 1.13 -2.04 -5.41
C ALA A 36 1.54 -3.22 -6.31
N PHE A 37 0.85 -3.44 -7.43
CA PHE A 37 1.22 -4.48 -8.39
C PHE A 37 2.56 -4.19 -9.08
N LEU A 38 2.79 -2.94 -9.49
CA LEU A 38 4.08 -2.53 -10.05
C LEU A 38 5.22 -2.66 -9.03
N LEU A 39 4.97 -2.30 -7.76
CA LEU A 39 5.95 -2.42 -6.69
C LEU A 39 6.33 -3.88 -6.43
N SER A 40 5.37 -4.81 -6.48
CA SER A 40 5.65 -6.24 -6.35
C SER A 40 6.51 -6.77 -7.51
N LEU A 41 6.29 -6.29 -8.74
CA LEU A 41 7.09 -6.67 -9.90
C LEU A 41 8.55 -6.20 -9.73
N VAL A 42 8.72 -4.94 -9.34
CA VAL A 42 10.05 -4.34 -9.10
C VAL A 42 10.76 -5.02 -7.93
N GLY A 43 10.05 -5.27 -6.81
CA GLY A 43 10.59 -5.96 -5.65
C GLY A 43 11.04 -7.39 -5.95
N GLY A 44 10.28 -8.12 -6.77
CA GLY A 44 10.67 -9.45 -7.26
C GLY A 44 11.95 -9.40 -8.11
N PHE A 45 12.01 -8.49 -9.07
CA PHE A 45 13.21 -8.33 -9.92
C PHE A 45 14.48 -8.01 -9.12
N ILE A 46 14.34 -7.15 -8.09
CA ILE A 46 15.45 -6.81 -7.18
C ILE A 46 15.87 -8.04 -6.36
N SER A 47 14.92 -8.86 -5.89
CA SER A 47 15.22 -10.08 -5.15
C SER A 47 15.93 -11.13 -6.00
N ASP A 48 15.62 -11.22 -7.29
CA ASP A 48 16.23 -12.23 -8.14
C ASP A 48 17.63 -11.82 -8.62
N THR A 49 17.88 -10.51 -8.77
CA THR A 49 19.13 -9.99 -9.35
C THR A 49 20.18 -9.60 -8.30
N TYR A 50 19.77 -9.03 -7.16
CA TYR A 50 20.71 -8.34 -6.24
C TYR A 50 20.71 -8.87 -4.80
N LEU A 51 19.59 -9.43 -4.32
CA LEU A 51 19.40 -9.71 -2.88
C LEU A 51 18.92 -11.13 -2.64
N SER A 52 19.71 -11.93 -1.92
CA SER A 52 19.23 -13.24 -1.41
C SER A 52 17.87 -13.10 -0.72
N ARG A 53 16.95 -14.05 -0.97
CA ARG A 53 15.53 -14.05 -0.54
C ARG A 53 15.28 -13.66 0.92
N PHE A 54 16.23 -13.97 1.81
CA PHE A 54 16.15 -13.59 3.22
C PHE A 54 16.33 -12.07 3.42
N LYS A 55 17.28 -11.46 2.72
CA LYS A 55 17.57 -10.02 2.81
C LYS A 55 16.42 -9.18 2.26
N THR A 56 15.80 -9.57 1.16
CA THR A 56 14.61 -8.87 0.64
C THR A 56 13.46 -8.93 1.61
N CYS A 57 13.13 -10.11 2.15
CA CYS A 57 12.06 -10.24 3.14
C CYS A 57 12.29 -9.35 4.38
N VAL A 58 13.50 -9.35 4.94
CA VAL A 58 13.83 -8.50 6.10
C VAL A 58 13.71 -7.02 5.77
N ILE A 59 14.19 -6.56 4.61
CA ILE A 59 14.11 -5.14 4.22
C ILE A 59 12.65 -4.71 4.02
N PHE A 60 11.83 -5.49 3.30
CA PHE A 60 10.40 -5.17 3.11
C PHE A 60 9.63 -5.18 4.44
N ALA A 61 9.88 -6.16 5.32
CA ALA A 61 9.26 -6.20 6.65
C ALA A 61 9.68 -5.00 7.51
N SER A 62 10.96 -4.59 7.45
CA SER A 62 11.45 -3.41 8.17
C SER A 62 10.80 -2.13 7.66
N MET A 63 10.65 -1.99 6.34
CA MET A 63 9.98 -0.84 5.73
C MET A 63 8.51 -0.75 6.17
N GLU A 64 7.78 -1.87 6.20
CA GLU A 64 6.37 -1.89 6.63
C GLU A 64 6.21 -1.53 8.12
N LEU A 65 7.14 -1.95 8.98
CA LEU A 65 7.09 -1.63 10.42
C LEU A 65 7.51 -0.19 10.74
N LEU A 66 8.46 0.38 9.99
CA LEU A 66 8.93 1.75 10.21
C LEU A 66 7.95 2.79 9.68
N TRP A 67 7.30 2.52 8.55
CA TRP A 67 6.37 3.43 7.89
C TRP A 67 5.25 4.01 8.79
N PRO A 68 4.50 3.22 9.59
CA PRO A 68 3.41 3.75 10.41
C PRO A 68 3.87 4.79 11.43
N ASN A 69 5.09 4.69 11.96
CA ASN A 69 5.63 5.69 12.89
C ASN A 69 5.81 7.05 12.20
N ILE A 70 6.26 7.05 10.94
CA ILE A 70 6.45 8.27 10.14
C ILE A 70 5.09 8.87 9.74
N ALA A 71 4.10 8.02 9.44
CA ALA A 71 2.75 8.46 9.12
C ALA A 71 2.02 9.06 10.32
N GLU A 72 2.22 8.51 11.52
CA GLU A 72 1.70 9.11 12.77
C GLU A 72 2.26 10.52 13.01
N ASP A 73 3.55 10.72 12.75
CA ASP A 73 4.18 12.05 12.90
C ASP A 73 3.67 13.05 11.85
N ALA A 74 3.41 12.60 10.62
CA ALA A 74 2.83 13.45 9.58
C ALA A 74 1.36 13.83 9.86
N VAL A 75 0.58 12.92 10.46
CA VAL A 75 -0.83 13.16 10.83
C VAL A 75 -0.97 14.06 12.05
N ARG A 76 -0.04 14.02 13.02
CA ARG A 76 -0.06 14.93 14.19
C ARG A 76 0.31 16.38 13.87
N VAL A 77 0.92 16.63 12.71
CA VAL A 77 1.35 17.97 12.26
C VAL A 77 0.31 18.62 11.34
N GLN A 78 -0.75 17.90 10.97
CA GLN A 78 -1.94 18.42 10.28
C GLN A 78 -3.13 18.58 11.23
#